data_AF-A0A820RVZ4-F1
#
_entry.id   AF-A0A820RVZ4-F1
#
_cell.length_a   1.000
_cell.length_b   1.000
_cell.length_c   1.000
_cell.angle_alpha   90.00
_cell.angle_beta   90.00
_cell.angle_gamma   90.00
#
_symmetry.space_group_name_H-M   'P 1'
#
loop_
_entity.id
_entity.type
_entity.pdbx_description
1 polymer ?
#
loop_
_entity_poly.entity_id
_entity_poly.type
_entity_poly.pdbx_seq_one_letter_code
_entity_poly.pdbx_strand_id
1 'polypeptide(L)'
;VATPVWLDDGTGNTVGLFRQCTSGGCINANQVTQGGLSIFGLLLLVFAIVANIAGIFMRGKPIILWIALALLYFSSMFVMSAYATWGVYSRDPTLYGFATFPGHTSMGYSYNLCVAAHYFIWTALTLLALGIGY
;
A
#
# COMPACT_ATOMS: atom_id res chain seq x y z
N VAL A 1 -1.67 5.67 -1.61
CA VAL A 1 -2.98 5.50 -0.91
C VAL A 1 -3.94 6.65 -1.20
N ALA A 2 -3.54 7.91 -1.04
CA ALA A 2 -4.43 9.07 -1.28
C ALA A 2 -4.69 9.41 -2.77
N THR A 3 -3.93 8.82 -3.68
CA THR A 3 -3.94 9.15 -5.11
C THR A 3 -4.99 8.32 -5.87
N PRO A 4 -5.73 8.92 -6.82
CA PRO A 4 -6.83 8.26 -7.52
C PRO A 4 -6.38 7.39 -8.70
N VAL A 5 -5.08 7.21 -8.92
CA VAL A 5 -4.54 6.58 -10.15
C VAL A 5 -3.82 5.29 -9.80
N TRP A 6 -4.59 4.29 -9.38
CA TRP A 6 -4.13 2.91 -9.20
C TRP A 6 -4.26 2.11 -10.49
N LEU A 7 -5.35 2.34 -11.22
CA LEU A 7 -5.57 1.88 -12.59
C LEU A 7 -5.77 3.09 -13.51
N ASP A 8 -5.28 2.95 -14.75
CA ASP A 8 -5.43 3.95 -15.82
C ASP A 8 -5.75 3.23 -17.14
N ASP A 9 -6.74 3.73 -17.88
CA ASP A 9 -7.13 3.22 -19.19
C ASP A 9 -6.44 3.96 -20.37
N GLY A 10 -5.60 4.95 -20.07
CA GLY A 10 -4.85 5.72 -21.08
C GLY A 10 -5.69 6.79 -21.79
N THR A 11 -6.97 6.96 -21.44
CA THR A 11 -7.89 7.95 -22.03
C THR A 11 -8.30 9.06 -21.04
N GLY A 12 -7.61 9.16 -19.90
CA GLY A 12 -7.86 10.17 -18.86
C GLY A 12 -8.79 9.70 -17.73
N ASN A 13 -9.07 8.41 -17.70
CA ASN A 13 -10.04 7.73 -16.87
C ASN A 13 -9.26 6.88 -15.85
N THR A 14 -9.41 7.16 -14.55
CA THR A 14 -8.55 6.58 -13.51
C THR A 14 -9.35 6.01 -12.36
N VAL A 15 -8.90 4.89 -11.80
CA VAL A 15 -9.49 4.30 -10.59
C VAL A 15 -8.46 4.27 -9.47
N GLY A 16 -8.87 4.73 -8.30
CA GLY A 16 -8.10 4.61 -7.07
C GLY A 16 -8.88 3.92 -5.98
N LEU A 17 -8.28 3.87 -4.79
CA LEU A 17 -8.87 3.20 -3.62
C LEU A 17 -10.19 3.84 -3.16
N PHE A 18 -10.29 5.16 -3.20
CA PHE A 18 -11.44 5.89 -2.66
C PHE A 18 -12.25 6.60 -3.74
N ARG A 19 -11.63 6.94 -4.85
CA ARG A 19 -12.22 7.74 -5.93
C ARG A 19 -11.95 7.12 -7.28
N GLN A 20 -12.89 7.34 -8.17
CA GLN A 20 -12.81 7.06 -9.59
C GLN A 20 -13.02 8.37 -10.34
N CYS A 21 -12.22 8.63 -11.36
CA CYS A 21 -12.32 9.82 -12.19
C CYS A 21 -12.56 9.42 -13.64
N THR A 22 -13.50 10.10 -14.27
CA THR A 22 -13.74 10.02 -15.71
C THR A 22 -13.74 11.41 -16.33
N SER A 23 -13.90 11.50 -17.65
CA SER A 23 -14.07 12.77 -18.37
C SER A 23 -15.23 13.63 -17.84
N GLY A 24 -16.23 13.03 -17.19
CA GLY A 24 -17.36 13.71 -16.57
C GLY A 24 -17.13 14.16 -15.12
N GLY A 25 -15.96 13.91 -14.53
CA GLY A 25 -15.62 14.26 -13.15
C GLY A 25 -15.25 13.06 -12.28
N CYS A 26 -15.02 13.31 -10.99
CA CYS A 26 -14.63 12.27 -10.03
C CYS A 26 -15.76 11.94 -9.06
N ILE A 27 -16.00 10.65 -8.85
CA ILE A 27 -16.97 10.11 -7.89
C ILE A 27 -16.26 9.23 -6.85
N ASN A 28 -16.92 9.03 -5.71
CA ASN A 28 -16.43 8.08 -4.71
C ASN A 28 -16.70 6.65 -5.20
N ALA A 29 -15.65 5.83 -5.26
CA ALA A 29 -15.72 4.43 -5.68
C ALA A 29 -15.47 3.45 -4.52
N ASN A 30 -14.90 3.94 -3.40
CA ASN A 30 -14.68 3.22 -2.13
C ASN A 30 -14.47 1.70 -2.29
N GLN A 31 -13.30 1.33 -2.77
CA GLN A 31 -12.87 -0.06 -2.88
C GLN A 31 -12.60 -0.60 -1.47
N VAL A 32 -13.65 -1.08 -0.79
CA VAL A 32 -13.66 -1.32 0.67
C VAL A 32 -12.52 -2.23 1.11
N THR A 33 -12.30 -3.33 0.40
CA THR A 33 -11.28 -4.32 0.75
C THR A 33 -9.87 -3.74 0.59
N GLN A 34 -9.57 -3.16 -0.57
CA GLN A 34 -8.23 -2.63 -0.89
C GLN A 34 -7.93 -1.37 -0.09
N GLY A 35 -8.92 -0.49 0.06
CA GLY A 35 -8.86 0.71 0.88
C GLY A 35 -8.67 0.33 2.34
N GLY A 36 -9.40 -0.66 2.84
CA GLY A 36 -9.27 -1.20 4.19
C GLY A 36 -7.87 -1.75 4.46
N LEU A 37 -7.35 -2.63 3.59
CA LEU A 37 -6.00 -3.19 3.70
C LEU A 37 -4.93 -2.07 3.68
N SER A 38 -5.08 -1.08 2.80
CA SER A 38 -4.16 0.04 2.70
C SER A 38 -4.17 0.94 3.94
N ILE A 39 -5.36 1.23 4.50
CA ILE A 39 -5.50 2.03 5.73
C ILE A 39 -4.94 1.26 6.92
N PHE A 40 -5.25 -0.03 7.06
CA PHE A 40 -4.72 -0.86 8.15
C PHE A 40 -3.20 -0.94 8.11
N GLY A 41 -2.61 -1.15 6.93
CA GLY A 41 -1.17 -1.12 6.75
C GLY A 41 -0.55 0.22 7.15
N LEU A 42 -1.19 1.34 6.80
CA LEU A 42 -0.75 2.68 7.17
C LEU A 42 -0.83 2.92 8.69
N LEU A 43 -1.89 2.45 9.35
CA LEU A 43 -2.02 2.54 10.81
C LEU A 43 -0.89 1.78 11.51
N LEU A 44 -0.59 0.56 11.08
CA LEU A 44 0.53 -0.22 11.61
C LEU A 44 1.87 0.46 11.38
N LEU A 45 2.06 1.13 10.23
CA LEU A 45 3.27 1.91 9.96
C LEU A 45 3.42 3.08 10.95
N VAL A 46 2.33 3.80 11.22
CA VAL A 46 2.33 4.90 12.20
C VAL A 46 2.70 4.38 13.58
N PHE A 47 2.10 3.27 14.02
CA PHE A 47 2.48 2.64 15.30
C PHE A 47 3.94 2.18 15.31
N ALA A 48 4.46 1.67 14.19
CA ALA A 48 5.86 1.29 14.08
C ALA A 48 6.80 2.49 14.23
N ILE A 49 6.47 3.64 13.62
CA ILE A 49 7.23 4.88 13.77
C ILE A 49 7.23 5.33 15.23
N VAL A 50 6.06 5.33 15.88
CA VAL A 50 5.94 5.66 17.31
C VAL A 50 6.77 4.71 18.17
N ALA A 51 6.74 3.40 17.91
CA ALA A 51 7.53 2.41 18.62
C ALA A 51 9.04 2.62 18.44
N ASN A 52 9.49 2.96 17.23
CA ASN A 52 10.90 3.29 16.96
C ASN A 52 11.33 4.55 17.73
N ILE A 53 10.54 5.62 17.70
CA ILE A 53 10.80 6.84 18.47
C ILE A 53 10.88 6.52 19.97
N ALA A 54 9.91 5.76 20.48
CA ALA A 54 9.88 5.34 21.87
C ALA A 54 11.11 4.49 22.26
N GLY A 55 11.60 3.64 21.34
CA GLY A 55 12.81 2.85 21.52
C GLY A 55 14.09 3.69 21.70
N ILE A 56 14.17 4.87 21.08
CA ILE A 56 15.29 5.80 21.25
C ILE A 56 15.38 6.30 22.70
N PHE A 57 14.22 6.58 23.33
CA PHE A 57 14.15 7.08 24.71
C PHE A 57 14.20 5.96 25.76
N MET A 58 13.69 4.77 25.44
CA MET A 58 13.66 3.62 26.33
C MET A 58 14.83 2.66 26.09
N ARG A 59 16.05 3.21 26.03
CA ARG A 59 17.30 2.45 25.78
C ARG A 59 17.38 1.22 26.70
N GLY A 60 17.71 0.06 26.12
CA GLY A 60 17.89 -1.20 26.85
C GLY A 60 16.65 -2.10 26.94
N LYS A 61 15.53 -1.75 26.30
CA LYS A 61 14.35 -2.63 26.20
C LYS A 61 14.26 -3.30 24.81
N PRO A 62 14.83 -4.50 24.62
CA PRO A 62 14.82 -5.18 23.32
C PRO A 62 13.41 -5.49 22.82
N ILE A 63 12.43 -5.62 23.73
CA ILE A 63 11.03 -5.87 23.37
C ILE A 63 10.43 -4.78 22.47
N ILE A 64 10.86 -3.52 22.63
CA ILE A 64 10.34 -2.39 21.83
C ILE A 64 10.82 -2.50 20.38
N LEU A 65 12.07 -2.92 20.19
CA LEU A 65 12.63 -3.20 18.87
C LEU A 65 11.86 -4.33 18.19
N TRP A 66 11.60 -5.43 18.90
CA TRP A 66 10.82 -6.55 18.35
C TRP A 66 9.41 -6.15 17.94
N ILE A 67 8.73 -5.35 18.78
CA ILE A 67 7.40 -4.81 18.46
C ILE A 67 7.48 -3.91 17.23
N ALA A 68 8.47 -3.01 17.15
CA ALA A 68 8.65 -2.13 16.00
C ALA A 68 8.89 -2.92 14.70
N LEU A 69 9.75 -3.95 14.74
CA LEU A 69 10.01 -4.85 13.61
C LEU A 69 8.74 -5.61 13.17
N ALA A 70 7.98 -6.14 14.12
CA ALA A 70 6.73 -6.83 13.83
C ALA A 70 5.71 -5.88 13.17
N LEU A 71 5.57 -4.65 13.69
CA LEU A 71 4.68 -3.64 13.12
C LEU A 71 5.09 -3.24 11.69
N LEU A 72 6.38 -3.04 11.43
CA LEU A 72 6.90 -2.77 10.08
C LEU A 72 6.64 -3.94 9.12
N TYR A 73 6.88 -5.17 9.57
CA TYR A 73 6.63 -6.38 8.79
C TYR A 73 5.15 -6.52 8.41
N PHE A 74 4.24 -6.47 9.39
CA PHE A 74 2.81 -6.60 9.14
C PHE A 74 2.28 -5.44 8.30
N SER A 75 2.70 -4.21 8.58
CA SER A 75 2.38 -3.04 7.75
C SER A 75 2.72 -3.29 6.28
N SER A 76 3.93 -3.79 6.01
CA SER A 76 4.39 -4.11 4.66
C SER A 76 3.56 -5.21 3.98
N MET A 77 3.15 -6.24 4.73
CA MET A 77 2.30 -7.32 4.22
C MET A 77 0.87 -6.87 3.87
N PHE A 78 0.29 -5.96 4.64
CA PHE A 78 -1.02 -5.38 4.34
C PHE A 78 -0.96 -4.52 3.06
N VAL A 79 0.11 -3.72 2.92
CA VAL A 79 0.37 -2.93 1.71
C VAL A 79 0.59 -3.84 0.49
N MET A 80 1.32 -4.96 0.66
CA MET A 80 1.50 -5.99 -0.36
C MET A 80 0.19 -6.60 -0.83
N SER A 81 -0.63 -7.04 0.12
CA SER A 81 -1.94 -7.62 -0.17
C SER A 81 -2.81 -6.63 -0.96
N ALA A 82 -2.75 -5.34 -0.63
CA ALA A 82 -3.49 -4.30 -1.33
C ALA A 82 -3.03 -4.16 -2.80
N TYR A 83 -1.73 -3.99 -3.09
CA TYR A 83 -1.31 -3.87 -4.49
C TYR A 83 -1.37 -5.21 -5.24
N ALA A 84 -1.14 -6.35 -4.60
CA ALA A 84 -1.22 -7.66 -5.24
C ALA A 84 -2.64 -7.95 -5.76
N THR A 85 -3.66 -7.59 -4.98
CA THR A 85 -5.07 -7.72 -5.43
C THR A 85 -5.37 -6.84 -6.64
N TRP A 86 -4.88 -5.59 -6.68
CA TRP A 86 -4.95 -4.76 -7.88
C TRP A 86 -4.23 -5.39 -9.08
N GLY A 87 -3.09 -6.05 -8.84
CA GLY A 87 -2.34 -6.87 -9.81
C GLY A 87 -3.16 -7.96 -10.49
N VAL A 88 -4.05 -8.59 -9.75
CA VAL A 88 -4.96 -9.63 -10.29
C VAL A 88 -6.12 -8.97 -11.01
N TYR A 89 -6.70 -7.94 -10.41
CA TYR A 89 -7.89 -7.26 -10.91
C TYR A 89 -7.68 -6.57 -12.25
N SER A 90 -6.47 -6.06 -12.48
CA SER A 90 -6.07 -5.50 -13.77
C SER A 90 -6.09 -6.48 -14.92
N ARG A 91 -5.99 -7.80 -14.65
CA ARG A 91 -5.95 -8.85 -15.69
C ARG A 91 -7.36 -9.22 -16.17
N ASP A 92 -8.34 -9.20 -15.28
CA ASP A 92 -9.74 -9.57 -15.57
C ASP A 92 -10.71 -8.46 -15.10
N PRO A 93 -10.66 -7.25 -15.69
CA PRO A 93 -11.42 -6.09 -15.22
C PRO A 93 -12.95 -6.30 -15.30
N THR A 94 -13.42 -7.10 -16.25
CA THR A 94 -14.83 -7.45 -16.44
C THR A 94 -15.38 -8.36 -15.34
N LEU A 95 -14.55 -9.23 -14.75
CA LEU A 95 -14.94 -10.14 -13.68
C LEU A 95 -15.02 -9.43 -12.32
N TYR A 96 -14.11 -8.48 -12.07
CA TYR A 96 -13.98 -7.79 -10.78
C TYR A 96 -14.75 -6.47 -10.69
N GLY A 97 -15.72 -6.26 -11.58
CA GLY A 97 -16.68 -5.17 -11.43
C GLY A 97 -16.15 -3.79 -11.81
N PHE A 98 -15.05 -3.71 -12.58
CA PHE A 98 -14.67 -2.47 -13.27
C PHE A 98 -15.52 -2.29 -14.54
N ALA A 99 -16.83 -2.48 -14.43
CA ALA A 99 -17.76 -2.47 -15.56
C ALA A 99 -17.78 -1.13 -16.30
N THR A 100 -17.36 -0.05 -15.64
CA THR A 100 -17.17 1.29 -16.24
C THR A 100 -15.81 1.49 -16.90
N PHE A 101 -14.89 0.53 -16.80
CA PHE A 101 -13.57 0.53 -17.48
C PHE A 101 -13.28 -0.80 -18.18
N PRO A 102 -14.07 -1.17 -19.20
CA PRO A 102 -13.90 -2.44 -19.92
C PRO A 102 -12.58 -2.53 -20.72
N GLY A 103 -11.80 -1.44 -20.80
CA GLY A 103 -10.54 -1.36 -21.55
C GLY A 103 -9.31 -0.98 -20.73
N HIS A 104 -9.33 -1.15 -19.40
CA HIS A 104 -8.14 -0.88 -18.59
C HIS A 104 -6.94 -1.70 -19.08
N THR A 105 -5.83 -1.04 -19.42
CA THR A 105 -4.61 -1.68 -19.94
C THR A 105 -3.39 -1.48 -19.05
N SER A 106 -3.42 -0.62 -18.03
CA SER A 106 -2.18 -0.22 -17.33
C SER A 106 -2.31 0.11 -15.85
N MET A 107 -1.33 -0.37 -15.07
CA MET A 107 -1.15 0.04 -13.69
C MET A 107 -0.75 1.51 -13.60
N GLY A 108 -1.50 2.26 -12.80
CA GLY A 108 -1.23 3.66 -12.54
C GLY A 108 0.01 3.88 -11.67
N TYR A 109 0.49 5.12 -11.61
CA TYR A 109 1.68 5.48 -10.82
C TYR A 109 1.53 5.14 -9.32
N SER A 110 0.31 5.15 -8.78
CA SER A 110 0.06 4.87 -7.36
C SER A 110 0.40 3.42 -7.00
N TYR A 111 0.16 2.50 -7.94
CA TYR A 111 0.56 1.10 -7.81
C TYR A 111 2.08 0.99 -7.72
N ASN A 112 2.80 1.60 -8.67
CA ASN A 112 4.26 1.55 -8.71
C ASN A 112 4.92 2.18 -7.49
N LEU A 113 4.39 3.31 -7.00
CA LEU A 113 4.84 3.93 -5.74
C LEU A 113 4.64 3.00 -4.53
N CYS A 114 3.50 2.28 -4.50
CA CYS A 114 3.19 1.33 -3.44
C CYS A 114 4.17 0.15 -3.42
N VAL A 115 4.46 -0.40 -4.61
CA VAL A 115 5.45 -1.47 -4.80
C VAL A 115 6.85 -0.99 -4.37
N ALA A 116 7.27 0.19 -4.82
CA ALA A 116 8.57 0.76 -4.44
C ALA A 116 8.69 0.99 -2.92
N ALA A 117 7.65 1.54 -2.28
CA ALA A 117 7.61 1.74 -0.83
C ALA A 117 7.71 0.41 -0.07
N HIS A 118 7.01 -0.62 -0.54
CA HIS A 118 7.12 -1.96 0.02
C HIS A 118 8.54 -2.54 -0.10
N TYR A 119 9.16 -2.47 -1.28
CA TYR A 119 10.54 -2.94 -1.49
C TYR A 119 11.53 -2.19 -0.59
N PHE A 120 11.34 -0.89 -0.40
CA PHE A 120 12.20 -0.10 0.49
C PHE A 120 12.11 -0.57 1.95
N ILE A 121 10.89 -0.78 2.47
CA ILE A 121 10.67 -1.28 3.83
C ILE A 121 11.29 -2.67 3.99
N TRP A 122 11.09 -3.56 3.02
CA TRP A 122 11.67 -4.91 3.05
C TRP A 122 13.19 -4.90 3.01
N THR A 123 13.78 -4.08 2.15
CA THR A 123 15.24 -3.95 2.08
C THR A 123 15.80 -3.49 3.43
N ALA A 124 15.17 -2.49 4.06
CA ALA A 124 15.57 -2.04 5.38
C ALA A 124 15.45 -3.15 6.45
N LEU A 125 14.36 -3.92 6.44
CA LEU A 125 14.17 -5.06 7.34
C LEU A 125 15.21 -6.17 7.11
N THR A 126 15.54 -6.47 5.86
CA THR A 126 16.57 -7.47 5.51
C THR A 126 17.96 -7.02 5.95
N LEU A 127 18.32 -5.76 5.73
CA LEU A 127 19.59 -5.20 6.20
C LEU A 127 19.70 -5.29 7.74
N LEU A 128 18.64 -4.94 8.46
CA LEU A 128 18.58 -5.10 9.92
C LEU A 128 18.70 -6.56 10.35
N ALA A 129 18.04 -7.49 9.66
CA ALA A 129 18.12 -8.93 9.97
C ALA A 129 19.54 -9.50 9.75
N LEU A 130 20.29 -8.94 8.79
CA LEU A 130 21.69 -9.29 8.53
C LEU A 130 22.68 -8.57 9.47
N GLY A 131 22.19 -7.77 10.42
CA GLY A 131 23.03 -7.01 11.36
C GLY A 131 23.77 -5.84 10.73
N ILE A 132 23.40 -5.43 9.51
CA ILE A 132 24.00 -4.27 8.85
C ILE A 132 23.46 -3.01 9.54
N GLY A 133 24.32 -2.32 10.29
CA GLY A 133 23.98 -1.13 11.05
C GLY A 133 23.77 -1.34 12.56
N TYR A 134 24.07 -2.54 13.08
CA TYR A 134 24.30 -2.82 14.50
C TYR A 134 25.78 -2.74 14.86
#